data_AF-A0A251Q967-F1
#
_entry.id   AF-A0A251Q967-F1
#
_cell.length_a   1.000
_cell.length_b   1.000
_cell.length_c   1.000
_cell.angle_alpha   90.00
_cell.angle_beta   90.00
_cell.angle_gamma   90.00
#
_symmetry.space_group_name_H-M   'P 1'
#
loop_
_entity.id
_entity.type
_entity.pdbx_description
1 polymer ?
#
loop_
_entity_poly.entity_id
_entity_poly.type
_entity_poly.pdbx_seq_one_letter_code
_entity_poly.pdbx_strand_id
1 'polypeptide(L)'
;MNFKGWFSGDWIPTKNSYGLIVIVQQQVTKNVINLRGLDGIQGPVYVGTGCVFNRTALYGYEPPVKPKHKKDGFVSSLCGGSRKKGSKSSKKGSDKKKSNKHVDPTVPIFSLEDIEEGVEGAGFDDEKSLLMSQMSLEKRFGQSAVFVASTLMENGGVPQSATPETLLKEAIHVISCGYEDKTDWGNEIGWIYGSVTEDILTGFKMHARGWRSIYCMPKRPAFKGSAPINLSDRLNQVLRWALGSVEILLSRHCPIWYGYSGRLKWLERFAYVNTTIYPITSIPLLMYCTLPAVCLLTNKFIIPQISNIASIWFISLFLSIFATGILEMRWSGVGIDEWWRNEQFWVIGGVSAHLFAVVQGLLKVLAGIDTNFTVTSKASDEDGDFAELYMFKWTTLLIPPTTLLIINLVGVVAGISYAINSGYQSWGPLFGKLFFAFWVIVHLYPFLKGLMGRQNRTPTIVIVWSILLASIFSLLWVRVDPFTTRVTGPDVEQCGINC
;
A
#
# COMPACT_ATOMS: atom_id res chain seq x y z
N MET A 1 -23.86 -23.70 2.61
CA MET A 1 -23.89 -22.82 1.42
C MET A 1 -23.13 -23.49 0.30
N ASN A 2 -23.81 -23.89 -0.78
CA ASN A 2 -23.22 -24.62 -1.89
C ASN A 2 -22.56 -23.64 -2.87
N PHE A 3 -21.24 -23.44 -2.77
CA PHE A 3 -20.47 -22.50 -3.61
C PHE A 3 -20.57 -22.81 -5.11
N LYS A 4 -20.96 -24.04 -5.50
CA LYS A 4 -21.19 -24.41 -6.91
C LYS A 4 -22.25 -23.57 -7.62
N GLY A 5 -23.26 -23.06 -6.89
CA GLY A 5 -24.36 -22.29 -7.49
C GLY A 5 -24.03 -20.84 -7.85
N TRP A 6 -22.93 -20.28 -7.34
CA TRP A 6 -22.52 -18.90 -7.66
C TRP A 6 -21.74 -18.80 -8.97
N PHE A 7 -21.18 -19.92 -9.45
CA PHE A 7 -20.41 -20.02 -10.68
C PHE A 7 -21.21 -20.58 -11.86
N SER A 8 -22.55 -20.62 -11.77
CA SER A 8 -23.41 -21.07 -12.87
C SER A 8 -23.57 -19.96 -13.92
N GLY A 9 -22.70 -20.01 -14.92
CA GLY A 9 -22.65 -19.08 -16.05
C GLY A 9 -21.20 -18.81 -16.41
N ASP A 10 -20.59 -19.69 -17.19
CA ASP A 10 -19.28 -19.57 -17.86
C ASP A 10 -18.01 -19.35 -17.01
N TRP A 11 -18.10 -19.21 -15.68
CA TRP A 11 -16.96 -18.89 -14.81
C TRP A 11 -16.61 -19.96 -13.78
N ILE A 12 -16.97 -21.23 -14.03
CA ILE A 12 -16.26 -22.33 -13.38
C ILE A 12 -14.79 -22.18 -13.79
N PRO A 13 -13.82 -22.11 -12.86
CA PRO A 13 -12.42 -22.19 -13.23
C PRO A 13 -12.27 -23.52 -13.98
N THR A 14 -12.20 -23.43 -15.30
CA THR A 14 -11.96 -24.59 -16.15
C THR A 14 -10.66 -25.22 -15.69
N LYS A 15 -10.49 -26.52 -15.94
CA LYS A 15 -9.27 -27.31 -15.76
C LYS A 15 -8.01 -26.72 -16.46
N ASN A 16 -7.99 -25.44 -16.82
CA ASN A 16 -6.85 -24.70 -17.40
C ASN A 16 -6.54 -23.38 -16.63
N SER A 17 -7.27 -23.07 -15.55
CA SER A 17 -7.04 -21.88 -14.72
C SER A 17 -6.20 -22.19 -13.48
N TYR A 18 -5.14 -22.98 -13.64
CA TYR A 18 -4.19 -23.26 -12.56
C TYR A 18 -3.31 -22.03 -12.34
N GLY A 19 -3.51 -21.29 -11.26
CA GLY A 19 -2.65 -20.14 -10.95
C GLY A 19 -3.26 -18.96 -10.21
N LEU A 20 -4.40 -19.13 -9.50
CA LEU A 20 -5.27 -17.98 -9.23
C LEU A 20 -5.73 -17.83 -7.77
N ILE A 21 -5.60 -16.62 -7.23
CA ILE A 21 -6.27 -16.16 -6.01
C ILE A 21 -7.48 -15.32 -6.44
N VAL A 22 -8.69 -15.65 -6.00
CA VAL A 22 -9.88 -14.84 -6.32
C VAL A 22 -10.16 -13.91 -5.16
N ILE A 23 -10.12 -12.60 -5.40
CA ILE A 23 -10.48 -11.57 -4.44
C ILE A 23 -11.86 -11.05 -4.84
N VAL A 24 -12.86 -11.35 -4.01
CA VAL A 24 -14.24 -10.92 -4.18
C VAL A 24 -14.51 -9.85 -3.14
N GLN A 25 -14.55 -8.59 -3.56
CA GLN A 25 -14.75 -7.49 -2.63
C GLN A 25 -15.61 -6.40 -3.23
N GLN A 26 -16.41 -5.74 -2.39
CA GLN A 26 -17.18 -4.57 -2.79
C GLN A 26 -17.14 -3.45 -1.74
N GLN A 27 -16.95 -2.24 -2.28
CA GLN A 27 -17.28 -0.90 -1.77
C GLN A 27 -16.40 -0.27 -0.67
N VAL A 28 -15.27 0.27 -1.13
CA VAL A 28 -14.87 1.67 -0.84
C VAL A 28 -14.44 2.28 -2.18
N THR A 29 -14.81 3.53 -2.45
CA THR A 29 -14.66 4.25 -3.74
C THR A 29 -13.28 4.12 -4.39
N LYS A 30 -12.21 4.30 -3.60
CA LYS A 30 -10.82 4.16 -4.06
C LYS A 30 -10.46 2.72 -4.47
N ASN A 31 -11.14 1.71 -3.92
CA ASN A 31 -10.88 0.31 -4.20
C ASN A 31 -11.47 -0.13 -5.54
N VAL A 32 -12.54 0.50 -6.05
CA VAL A 32 -13.13 0.05 -7.32
C VAL A 32 -12.27 0.43 -8.51
N ILE A 33 -11.76 1.67 -8.55
CA ILE A 33 -10.98 2.17 -9.68
C ILE A 33 -9.60 1.51 -9.71
N ASN A 34 -8.87 1.58 -8.60
CA ASN A 34 -7.51 1.05 -8.52
C ASN A 34 -7.47 -0.48 -8.65
N LEU A 35 -8.33 -1.23 -7.94
CA LEU A 35 -8.29 -2.70 -8.01
C LEU A 35 -8.69 -3.22 -9.39
N ARG A 36 -9.63 -2.56 -10.10
CA ARG A 36 -9.92 -2.86 -11.51
C ARG A 36 -8.72 -2.59 -12.42
N GLY A 37 -7.99 -1.50 -12.18
CA GLY A 37 -6.77 -1.19 -12.92
C GLY A 37 -5.69 -2.26 -12.74
N LEU A 38 -5.45 -2.68 -11.50
CA LEU A 38 -4.46 -3.72 -11.17
C LEU A 38 -4.84 -5.11 -11.72
N ASP A 39 -6.14 -5.40 -11.85
CA ASP A 39 -6.63 -6.66 -12.43
C ASP A 39 -6.13 -6.87 -13.88
N GLY A 40 -5.91 -5.78 -14.62
CA GLY A 40 -5.32 -5.81 -15.96
C GLY A 40 -3.84 -6.19 -16.01
N ILE A 41 -3.11 -6.11 -14.88
CA ILE A 41 -1.67 -6.34 -14.81
C ILE A 41 -1.40 -7.73 -14.23
N GLN A 42 -1.38 -7.88 -12.90
CA GLN A 42 -1.13 -9.16 -12.23
C GLN A 42 -2.27 -9.55 -11.28
N GLY A 43 -3.19 -8.63 -11.00
CA GLY A 43 -4.33 -8.85 -10.12
C GLY A 43 -4.34 -7.88 -8.93
N PRO A 44 -5.45 -7.77 -8.20
CA PRO A 44 -5.53 -6.95 -6.99
C PRO A 44 -4.64 -7.47 -5.84
N VAL A 45 -4.26 -6.57 -4.94
CA VAL A 45 -3.57 -6.90 -3.69
C VAL A 45 -4.53 -7.57 -2.68
N TYR A 46 -4.00 -8.43 -1.80
CA TYR A 46 -4.78 -9.01 -0.70
C TYR A 46 -5.02 -7.97 0.40
N VAL A 47 -6.27 -7.86 0.86
CA VAL A 47 -6.71 -6.85 1.85
C VAL A 47 -7.50 -7.44 3.02
N GLY A 48 -7.22 -8.71 3.35
CA GLY A 48 -7.70 -9.36 4.57
C GLY A 48 -9.07 -10.06 4.51
N THR A 49 -9.93 -9.79 3.52
CA THR A 49 -11.30 -10.34 3.49
C THR A 49 -11.77 -10.72 2.08
N GLY A 50 -12.70 -11.67 1.98
CA GLY A 50 -13.39 -11.99 0.71
C GLY A 50 -12.52 -12.71 -0.32
N CYS A 51 -11.48 -13.42 0.12
CA CYS A 51 -10.51 -14.08 -0.77
C CYS A 51 -10.65 -15.60 -0.74
N VAL A 52 -10.51 -16.22 -1.92
CA VAL A 52 -10.35 -17.66 -2.08
C VAL A 52 -8.92 -17.92 -2.55
N PHE A 53 -8.10 -18.42 -1.64
CA PHE A 53 -6.69 -18.74 -1.91
C PHE A 53 -6.53 -20.14 -2.49
N ASN A 54 -5.57 -20.29 -3.40
CA ASN A 54 -5.10 -21.60 -3.79
C ASN A 54 -4.21 -22.18 -2.67
N ARG A 55 -4.52 -23.40 -2.22
CA ARG A 55 -3.79 -24.13 -1.17
C ARG A 55 -2.30 -24.21 -1.46
N THR A 56 -1.90 -24.59 -2.67
CA THR A 56 -0.49 -24.75 -3.04
C THR A 56 0.25 -23.41 -3.08
N ALA A 57 -0.45 -22.34 -3.43
CA ALA A 57 0.11 -21.00 -3.42
C ALA A 57 0.44 -20.52 -1.99
N LEU A 58 -0.43 -20.81 -1.01
CA LEU A 58 -0.18 -20.50 0.41
C LEU A 58 0.99 -21.30 0.99
N TYR A 59 1.17 -22.54 0.55
CA TYR A 59 2.34 -23.36 0.88
C TYR A 59 3.63 -22.90 0.17
N GLY A 60 3.56 -21.84 -0.63
CA GLY A 60 4.70 -21.23 -1.30
C GLY A 60 5.23 -22.04 -2.48
N TYR A 61 4.44 -22.93 -3.07
CA TYR A 61 4.79 -23.54 -4.35
C TYR A 61 4.76 -22.50 -5.46
N GLU A 62 5.52 -22.77 -6.51
CA GLU A 62 5.49 -21.94 -7.71
C GLU A 62 4.20 -22.17 -8.51
N PRO A 63 3.70 -21.14 -9.23
CA PRO A 63 2.61 -21.33 -10.18
C PRO A 63 3.01 -22.36 -11.26
N PRO A 64 2.08 -23.25 -11.67
CA PRO A 64 2.35 -24.23 -12.71
C PRO A 64 2.70 -23.52 -14.03
N VAL A 65 3.74 -24.01 -14.70
CA VAL A 65 4.25 -23.41 -15.93
C VAL A 65 3.19 -23.52 -17.03
N LYS A 66 2.67 -22.39 -17.51
CA LYS A 66 1.82 -22.39 -18.70
C LYS A 66 2.66 -22.80 -19.91
N PRO A 67 2.20 -23.74 -20.76
CA PRO A 67 2.84 -23.97 -22.05
C PRO A 67 2.78 -22.64 -22.83
N LYS A 68 3.96 -22.15 -23.26
CA LYS A 68 4.05 -20.95 -24.08
C LYS A 68 3.35 -21.22 -25.41
N HIS A 69 2.11 -20.76 -25.56
CA HIS A 69 1.57 -20.52 -26.89
C HIS A 69 2.41 -19.40 -27.51
N LYS A 70 3.27 -19.75 -28.47
CA LYS A 70 3.85 -18.77 -29.38
C LYS A 70 2.67 -18.05 -30.04
N LYS A 71 2.40 -16.81 -29.61
CA LYS A 71 1.65 -15.89 -30.45
C LYS A 71 2.61 -15.55 -31.58
N ASP A 72 2.33 -16.06 -32.77
CA ASP A 72 3.00 -15.58 -33.98
C ASP A 72 2.79 -14.07 -34.03
N GLY A 73 3.91 -13.35 -34.08
CA GLY A 73 3.93 -11.90 -34.01
C GLY A 73 3.18 -11.32 -35.20
N PHE A 74 2.19 -10.49 -34.90
CA PHE A 74 1.43 -9.65 -35.83
C PHE A 74 2.30 -8.69 -36.67
N VAL A 75 3.62 -8.68 -36.48
CA VAL A 75 4.58 -7.81 -37.16
C VAL A 75 5.20 -8.46 -38.41
N SER A 76 4.96 -9.75 -38.69
CA SER A 76 5.50 -10.40 -39.91
C SER A 76 4.58 -10.30 -41.14
N SER A 77 3.41 -9.66 -41.04
CA SER A 77 2.42 -9.55 -42.13
C SER A 77 2.44 -8.20 -42.86
N LEU A 78 3.27 -7.23 -42.44
CA LEU A 78 3.26 -5.87 -42.98
C LEU A 78 4.46 -5.52 -43.87
N CYS A 79 5.34 -6.47 -44.18
CA CYS A 79 6.40 -6.28 -45.16
C CYS A 79 6.41 -7.43 -46.16
N GLY A 80 5.67 -7.26 -47.25
CA GLY A 80 5.89 -8.04 -48.47
C GLY A 80 7.27 -7.75 -49.04
N GLY A 81 8.04 -8.80 -49.35
CA GLY A 81 9.38 -8.64 -49.89
C GLY A 81 10.05 -9.96 -50.25
N SER A 82 9.65 -10.53 -51.38
CA SER A 82 10.30 -11.65 -52.05
C SER A 82 11.78 -11.37 -52.34
N ARG A 83 12.69 -12.31 -52.04
CA ARG A 83 13.89 -12.57 -52.88
C ARG A 83 14.51 -13.96 -52.62
N LYS A 84 14.74 -14.68 -53.72
CA LYS A 84 15.34 -16.02 -53.82
C LYS A 84 16.88 -15.99 -53.77
N LYS A 85 17.42 -17.09 -53.21
CA LYS A 85 18.64 -17.88 -53.53
C LYS A 85 20.03 -17.22 -53.63
N GLY A 86 20.99 -17.84 -52.90
CA GLY A 86 22.41 -17.96 -53.24
C GLY A 86 23.10 -19.04 -52.38
N SER A 87 23.67 -20.07 -53.01
CA SER A 87 24.51 -21.13 -52.43
C SER A 87 25.97 -20.63 -52.28
N LYS A 88 26.85 -21.05 -51.35
CA LYS A 88 27.61 -22.33 -51.26
C LYS A 88 28.65 -22.27 -50.10
N SER A 89 28.91 -23.43 -49.46
CA SER A 89 30.14 -23.89 -48.75
C SER A 89 30.54 -23.18 -47.43
N SER A 90 31.15 -23.79 -46.40
CA SER A 90 31.86 -25.06 -46.20
C SER A 90 31.89 -25.45 -44.70
N LYS A 91 32.22 -26.72 -44.42
CA LYS A 91 32.33 -27.38 -43.11
C LYS A 91 33.32 -26.73 -42.13
N LYS A 92 32.96 -26.66 -40.84
CA LYS A 92 33.70 -27.31 -39.74
C LYS A 92 32.86 -27.34 -38.45
N GLY A 93 32.72 -28.52 -37.88
CA GLY A 93 31.87 -28.80 -36.72
C GLY A 93 32.47 -28.33 -35.40
N SER A 94 31.58 -28.05 -34.46
CA SER A 94 31.78 -28.36 -33.05
C SER A 94 30.43 -28.81 -32.49
N ASP A 95 30.29 -30.12 -32.33
CA ASP A 95 29.17 -30.72 -31.62
C ASP A 95 29.26 -30.37 -30.14
N LYS A 96 28.40 -29.47 -29.66
CA LYS A 96 27.95 -29.48 -28.26
C LYS A 96 26.50 -29.91 -28.23
N LYS A 97 26.33 -31.23 -28.20
CA LYS A 97 25.07 -31.95 -27.99
C LYS A 97 24.56 -31.61 -26.58
N LYS A 98 23.77 -30.54 -26.44
CA LYS A 98 22.98 -30.30 -25.22
C LYS A 98 21.85 -31.33 -25.23
N SER A 99 22.01 -32.38 -24.43
CA SER A 99 20.98 -33.39 -24.21
C SER A 99 19.72 -32.72 -23.67
N ASN A 100 18.64 -32.76 -24.44
CA ASN A 100 17.29 -32.53 -23.95
C ASN A 100 16.96 -33.63 -22.94
N LYS A 101 17.14 -33.37 -21.64
CA LYS A 101 16.42 -34.11 -20.60
C LYS A 101 15.07 -33.45 -20.43
N HIS A 102 14.02 -34.22 -20.72
CA HIS A 102 12.64 -33.89 -20.38
C HIS A 102 12.56 -33.87 -18.84
N VAL A 103 12.41 -32.70 -18.22
CA VAL A 103 12.31 -32.56 -16.76
C VAL A 103 10.85 -32.54 -16.36
N ASP A 104 10.49 -33.40 -15.41
CA ASP A 104 9.17 -33.55 -14.82
C ASP A 104 8.84 -32.32 -13.93
N PRO A 105 7.68 -31.67 -14.08
CA PRO A 105 7.31 -30.48 -13.30
C PRO A 105 7.02 -30.75 -11.81
N THR A 106 7.14 -32.00 -11.33
CA THR A 106 6.88 -32.37 -9.92
C THR A 106 8.08 -32.19 -8.97
N VAL A 107 9.27 -31.84 -9.47
CA VAL A 107 10.47 -31.64 -8.63
C VAL A 107 10.85 -30.15 -8.57
N PRO A 108 10.97 -29.55 -7.37
CA PRO A 108 11.44 -28.18 -7.23
C PRO A 108 12.91 -28.06 -7.68
N ILE A 109 13.17 -27.29 -8.72
CA ILE A 109 14.53 -26.91 -9.13
C ILE A 109 14.95 -25.73 -8.24
N PHE A 110 15.81 -26.00 -7.27
CA PHE A 110 16.46 -24.95 -6.47
C PHE A 110 17.68 -24.39 -7.20
N SER A 111 17.94 -23.10 -7.01
CA SER A 111 19.16 -22.41 -7.41
C SER A 111 20.39 -23.17 -6.91
N LEU A 112 21.13 -23.77 -7.83
CA LEU A 112 22.32 -24.60 -7.61
C LEU A 112 23.61 -23.80 -7.77
N GLU A 113 23.56 -22.46 -7.69
CA GLU A 113 24.76 -21.63 -7.88
C GLU A 113 25.77 -21.67 -6.71
N ASP A 114 25.43 -22.24 -5.54
CA ASP A 114 26.31 -22.20 -4.34
C ASP A 114 26.93 -23.55 -3.93
N ILE A 115 26.81 -24.62 -4.73
CA ILE A 115 27.39 -25.94 -4.40
C ILE A 115 28.03 -26.59 -5.65
N GLU A 116 28.82 -25.84 -6.40
CA GLU A 116 29.66 -26.41 -7.46
C GLU A 116 31.13 -26.42 -7.03
N GLU A 117 31.43 -27.14 -5.95
CA GLU A 117 32.81 -27.56 -5.66
C GLU A 117 32.81 -28.90 -4.91
N GLY A 118 33.03 -29.99 -5.65
CA GLY A 118 33.67 -31.17 -5.10
C GLY A 118 32.88 -32.49 -5.10
N VAL A 119 33.40 -33.40 -5.94
CA VAL A 119 33.53 -34.86 -5.74
C VAL A 119 32.46 -35.76 -6.38
N GLU A 120 32.92 -36.45 -7.44
CA GLU A 120 32.28 -37.58 -8.12
C GLU A 120 32.22 -38.83 -7.22
N GLY A 121 31.06 -39.48 -7.14
CA GLY A 121 30.92 -40.78 -6.45
C GLY A 121 29.53 -41.42 -6.62
N ALA A 122 29.32 -42.11 -7.75
CA ALA A 122 28.05 -42.76 -8.10
C ALA A 122 27.68 -43.89 -7.11
N GLY A 123 26.56 -43.72 -6.40
CA GLY A 123 25.92 -44.76 -5.57
C GLY A 123 25.57 -44.35 -4.13
N PHE A 124 26.17 -43.28 -3.61
CA PHE A 124 25.92 -42.76 -2.24
C PHE A 124 25.11 -41.44 -2.24
N ASP A 125 24.84 -40.88 -3.42
CA ASP A 125 24.15 -39.59 -3.59
C ASP A 125 22.62 -39.70 -3.53
N ASP A 126 22.04 -40.86 -3.84
CA ASP A 126 20.58 -41.02 -3.89
C ASP A 126 19.94 -41.07 -2.49
N GLU A 127 20.54 -41.79 -1.53
CA GLU A 127 20.05 -41.79 -0.14
C GLU A 127 20.29 -40.45 0.54
N LYS A 128 21.45 -39.83 0.30
CA LYS A 128 21.77 -38.50 0.82
C LYS A 128 20.83 -37.44 0.24
N SER A 129 20.47 -37.52 -1.04
CA SER A 129 19.54 -36.59 -1.67
C SER A 129 18.09 -36.79 -1.21
N LEU A 130 17.65 -38.03 -0.97
CA LEU A 130 16.34 -38.34 -0.37
C LEU A 130 16.25 -37.84 1.08
N LEU A 131 17.29 -38.06 1.88
CA LEU A 131 17.37 -37.54 3.24
C LEU A 131 17.42 -36.01 3.27
N MET A 132 18.20 -35.38 2.38
CA MET A 132 18.21 -33.92 2.25
C MET A 132 16.86 -33.37 1.78
N SER A 133 16.15 -34.08 0.89
CA SER A 133 14.80 -33.74 0.46
C SER A 133 13.81 -33.82 1.63
N GLN A 134 13.85 -34.90 2.42
CA GLN A 134 12.99 -35.06 3.59
C GLN A 134 13.28 -34.01 4.67
N MET A 135 14.55 -33.76 5.01
CA MET A 135 14.95 -32.71 5.94
C MET A 135 14.52 -31.32 5.46
N SER A 136 14.53 -31.07 4.14
CA SER A 136 14.05 -29.81 3.57
C SER A 136 12.53 -29.64 3.71
N LEU A 137 11.76 -30.72 3.57
CA LEU A 137 10.31 -30.72 3.74
C LEU A 137 9.91 -30.57 5.21
N GLU A 138 10.63 -31.23 6.12
CA GLU A 138 10.41 -31.09 7.57
C GLU A 138 10.75 -29.68 8.06
N LYS A 139 11.86 -29.10 7.60
CA LYS A 139 12.18 -27.69 7.86
C LYS A 139 11.09 -26.77 7.32
N ARG A 140 10.57 -27.05 6.13
CA ARG A 140 9.59 -26.19 5.49
C ARG A 140 8.20 -26.27 6.12
N PHE A 141 7.68 -27.47 6.35
CA PHE A 141 6.28 -27.71 6.73
C PHE A 141 6.09 -28.20 8.17
N GLY A 142 7.16 -28.58 8.87
CA GLY A 142 7.14 -29.15 10.20
C GLY A 142 7.26 -30.68 10.22
N GLN A 143 7.24 -31.24 11.43
CA GLN A 143 7.58 -32.65 11.69
C GLN A 143 6.45 -33.65 11.40
N SER A 144 5.22 -33.20 11.12
CA SER A 144 4.12 -34.13 10.83
C SER A 144 4.25 -34.70 9.41
N ALA A 145 4.68 -35.96 9.32
CA ALA A 145 4.75 -36.69 8.05
C ALA A 145 3.39 -36.79 7.35
N VAL A 146 2.28 -36.86 8.11
CA VAL A 146 0.92 -36.92 7.57
C VAL A 146 0.53 -35.58 6.93
N PHE A 147 0.87 -34.47 7.58
CA PHE A 147 0.64 -33.15 7.00
C PHE A 147 1.48 -32.93 5.73
N VAL A 148 2.77 -33.26 5.79
CA VAL A 148 3.69 -33.17 4.63
C VAL A 148 3.17 -34.02 3.46
N ALA A 149 2.75 -35.26 3.71
CA ALA A 149 2.17 -36.10 2.67
C ALA A 149 0.90 -35.48 2.06
N SER A 150 0.06 -34.83 2.88
CA SER A 150 -1.14 -34.14 2.41
C SER A 150 -0.83 -32.90 1.54
N THR A 151 0.30 -32.22 1.75
CA THR A 151 0.67 -31.06 0.91
C THR A 151 1.15 -31.46 -0.48
N LEU A 152 1.66 -32.69 -0.64
CA LEU A 152 2.09 -33.27 -1.92
C LEU A 152 0.91 -33.76 -2.78
N MET A 153 -0.30 -33.87 -2.22
CA MET A 153 -1.50 -34.29 -2.95
C MET A 153 -2.12 -33.11 -3.71
N GLU A 154 -1.87 -33.02 -5.02
CA GLU A 154 -2.34 -31.91 -5.87
C GLU A 154 -3.87 -31.76 -5.89
N ASN A 155 -4.61 -32.87 -5.94
CA ASN A 155 -6.08 -32.86 -5.92
C ASN A 155 -6.67 -32.72 -4.51
N GLY A 156 -5.83 -32.58 -3.49
CA GLY A 156 -6.23 -32.60 -2.09
C GLY A 156 -6.80 -33.95 -1.64
N GLY A 157 -7.51 -33.93 -0.52
CA GLY A 157 -8.05 -35.14 0.12
C GLY A 157 -7.15 -35.65 1.24
N VAL A 158 -7.46 -36.86 1.69
CA VAL A 158 -6.81 -37.54 2.82
C VAL A 158 -6.14 -38.81 2.28
N PRO A 159 -4.93 -39.17 2.74
CA PRO A 159 -4.30 -40.44 2.39
C PRO A 159 -5.23 -41.62 2.67
N GLN A 160 -5.30 -42.60 1.75
CA GLN A 160 -6.19 -43.76 1.87
C GLN A 160 -5.90 -44.64 3.09
N SER A 161 -4.69 -44.55 3.65
CA SER A 161 -4.24 -45.30 4.83
C SER A 161 -4.57 -44.63 6.16
N ALA A 162 -5.13 -43.41 6.17
CA ALA A 162 -5.35 -42.66 7.41
C ALA A 162 -6.69 -43.01 8.05
N THR A 163 -6.67 -43.35 9.34
CA THR A 163 -7.89 -43.56 10.15
C THR A 163 -8.32 -42.25 10.84
N PRO A 164 -9.62 -42.06 11.16
CA PRO A 164 -10.08 -40.85 11.85
C PRO A 164 -9.34 -40.56 13.16
N GLU A 165 -9.00 -41.59 13.93
CA GLU A 165 -8.26 -41.45 15.19
C GLU A 165 -6.84 -40.93 14.96
N THR A 166 -6.14 -41.48 13.95
CA THR A 166 -4.81 -40.98 13.57
C THR A 166 -4.86 -39.54 13.07
N LEU A 167 -5.88 -39.18 12.28
CA LEU A 167 -6.05 -37.81 11.79
C LEU A 167 -6.32 -36.83 12.92
N LEU A 168 -7.12 -37.21 13.92
CA LEU A 168 -7.38 -36.36 15.08
C LEU A 168 -6.11 -36.14 15.91
N LYS A 169 -5.33 -37.20 16.14
CA LYS A 169 -4.06 -37.10 16.85
C LYS A 169 -3.06 -36.20 16.12
N GLU A 170 -2.95 -36.35 14.81
CA GLU A 170 -2.10 -35.49 13.97
C GLU A 170 -2.60 -34.05 13.93
N ALA A 171 -3.91 -33.82 13.85
CA ALA A 171 -4.47 -32.48 13.90
C ALA A 171 -4.12 -31.77 15.23
N ILE A 172 -4.21 -32.47 16.37
CA ILE A 172 -3.81 -31.95 17.68
C ILE A 172 -2.31 -31.63 17.71
N HIS A 173 -1.47 -32.45 17.07
CA HIS A 173 -0.04 -32.20 17.00
C HIS A 173 0.30 -30.96 16.15
N VAL A 174 -0.33 -30.81 14.97
CA VAL A 174 -0.06 -29.70 14.03
C VAL A 174 -0.51 -28.34 14.58
N ILE A 175 -1.51 -28.29 15.46
CA ILE A 175 -1.95 -27.04 16.13
C ILE A 175 -1.23 -26.76 17.45
N SER A 176 -0.21 -27.56 17.79
CA SER A 176 0.55 -27.36 19.03
C SER A 176 1.40 -26.09 18.97
N CYS A 177 1.63 -25.46 20.13
CA CYS A 177 2.32 -24.17 20.21
C CYS A 177 3.77 -24.18 19.69
N GLY A 178 4.45 -25.32 19.72
CA GLY A 178 5.82 -25.47 19.24
C GLY A 178 5.93 -26.00 17.81
N TYR A 179 4.80 -26.17 17.09
CA TYR A 179 4.83 -26.76 15.75
C TYR A 179 5.57 -25.89 14.74
N GLU A 180 5.46 -24.57 14.88
CA GLU A 180 6.10 -23.62 13.98
C GLU A 180 7.59 -23.35 14.31
N ASP A 181 8.08 -23.88 15.44
CA ASP A 181 9.45 -23.65 15.89
C ASP A 181 10.48 -24.19 14.89
N LYS A 182 11.40 -23.32 14.46
CA LYS A 182 12.45 -23.62 13.48
C LYS A 182 11.93 -24.08 12.12
N THR A 183 10.65 -23.79 11.82
CA THR A 183 10.07 -24.04 10.50
C THR A 183 10.04 -22.77 9.64
N ASP A 184 9.72 -22.93 8.37
CA ASP A 184 9.54 -21.81 7.44
C ASP A 184 8.12 -21.18 7.52
N TRP A 185 7.24 -21.65 8.42
CA TRP A 185 5.93 -21.06 8.67
C TRP A 185 6.06 -19.60 9.12
N GLY A 186 5.24 -18.72 8.53
CA GLY A 186 5.29 -17.29 8.81
C GLY A 186 6.44 -16.54 8.16
N ASN A 187 7.57 -17.21 7.92
CA ASN A 187 8.75 -16.63 7.31
C ASN A 187 8.66 -16.69 5.78
N GLU A 188 8.45 -17.88 5.22
CA GLU A 188 8.37 -18.11 3.77
C GLU A 188 7.02 -18.67 3.32
N ILE A 189 6.35 -19.46 4.16
CA ILE A 189 5.07 -20.11 3.82
C ILE A 189 3.93 -19.65 4.75
N GLY A 190 2.70 -19.74 4.28
CA GLY A 190 1.54 -19.26 5.01
C GLY A 190 1.37 -17.73 4.94
N TRP A 191 0.74 -17.17 5.98
CA TRP A 191 0.66 -15.73 6.18
C TRP A 191 1.98 -15.21 6.72
N ILE A 192 2.49 -14.12 6.15
CA ILE A 192 3.84 -13.65 6.46
C ILE A 192 3.86 -12.80 7.73
N TYR A 193 4.72 -13.18 8.68
CA TYR A 193 4.84 -12.52 9.98
C TYR A 193 5.67 -11.24 9.90
N GLY A 194 5.53 -10.38 10.92
CA GLY A 194 6.40 -9.21 11.12
C GLY A 194 5.84 -7.87 10.64
N SER A 195 4.58 -7.81 10.19
CA SER A 195 3.88 -6.55 9.94
C SER A 195 2.44 -6.60 10.42
N VAL A 196 1.91 -5.46 10.89
CA VAL A 196 0.48 -5.27 11.21
C VAL A 196 -0.42 -5.39 9.97
N THR A 197 0.14 -5.26 8.77
CA THR A 197 -0.56 -5.48 7.49
C THR A 197 0.01 -6.73 6.80
N GLU A 198 -0.15 -7.88 7.44
CA GLU A 198 0.30 -9.17 6.93
C GLU A 198 -0.42 -9.56 5.63
N ASP A 199 -1.62 -9.02 5.41
CA ASP A 199 -2.43 -9.23 4.23
C ASP A 199 -1.72 -8.76 2.95
N ILE A 200 -1.34 -7.49 2.88
CA ILE A 200 -0.64 -6.92 1.73
C ILE A 200 0.71 -7.62 1.53
N LEU A 201 1.44 -7.88 2.61
CA LEU A 201 2.75 -8.53 2.56
C LEU A 201 2.66 -9.96 2.02
N THR A 202 1.68 -10.74 2.45
CA THR A 202 1.44 -12.10 1.97
C THR A 202 1.09 -12.08 0.48
N GLY A 203 0.18 -11.19 0.07
CA GLY A 203 -0.18 -11.01 -1.35
C GLY A 203 1.03 -10.63 -2.22
N PHE A 204 1.85 -9.69 -1.75
CA PHE A 204 3.07 -9.27 -2.42
C PHE A 204 4.04 -10.43 -2.62
N LYS A 205 4.27 -11.25 -1.58
CA LYS A 205 5.19 -12.39 -1.66
C LYS A 205 4.71 -13.45 -2.66
N MET A 206 3.40 -13.71 -2.70
CA MET A 206 2.80 -14.62 -3.67
C MET A 206 2.91 -14.07 -5.11
N HIS A 207 2.63 -12.78 -5.32
CA HIS A 207 2.82 -12.14 -6.63
C HIS A 207 4.28 -12.10 -7.06
N ALA A 208 5.23 -11.90 -6.14
CA ALA A 208 6.65 -11.95 -6.42
C ALA A 208 7.10 -13.33 -6.92
N ARG A 209 6.48 -14.41 -6.44
CA ARG A 209 6.67 -15.77 -6.96
C ARG A 209 6.05 -15.99 -8.34
N GLY A 210 5.20 -15.09 -8.82
CA GLY A 210 4.56 -15.14 -10.15
C GLY A 210 3.10 -15.56 -10.12
N TRP A 211 2.49 -15.73 -8.95
CA TRP A 211 1.05 -15.96 -8.85
C TRP A 211 0.25 -14.74 -9.35
N ARG A 212 -0.96 -15.00 -9.84
CA ARG A 212 -1.91 -13.96 -10.26
C ARG A 212 -3.13 -13.98 -9.36
N SER A 213 -3.68 -12.81 -9.07
CA SER A 213 -4.99 -12.67 -8.46
C SER A 213 -6.02 -12.21 -9.50
N ILE A 214 -7.30 -12.38 -9.20
CA ILE A 214 -8.42 -11.85 -9.97
C ILE A 214 -9.34 -11.06 -9.08
N TYR A 215 -9.77 -9.91 -9.56
CA TYR A 215 -10.80 -9.09 -8.95
C TYR A 215 -12.18 -9.42 -9.52
N CYS A 216 -13.08 -9.95 -8.69
CA CYS A 216 -14.44 -10.30 -9.10
C CYS A 216 -15.48 -9.39 -8.44
N MET A 217 -16.34 -8.76 -9.25
CA MET A 217 -17.47 -7.94 -8.78
C MET A 217 -18.80 -8.53 -9.28
N PRO A 218 -19.44 -9.41 -8.50
CA PRO A 218 -20.78 -9.88 -8.82
C PRO A 218 -21.80 -8.74 -8.74
N LYS A 219 -22.93 -8.88 -9.45
CA LYS A 219 -24.03 -7.87 -9.45
C LYS A 219 -24.57 -7.59 -8.05
N ARG A 220 -24.66 -8.63 -7.21
CA ARG A 220 -25.04 -8.53 -5.80
C ARG A 220 -23.77 -8.60 -4.95
N PRO A 221 -23.59 -7.70 -3.95
CA PRO A 221 -22.46 -7.81 -3.03
C PRO A 221 -22.45 -9.19 -2.37
N ALA A 222 -21.39 -9.95 -2.62
CA ALA A 222 -21.20 -11.29 -2.06
C ALA A 222 -20.81 -11.24 -0.58
N PHE A 223 -20.07 -10.21 -0.21
CA PHE A 223 -19.58 -9.95 1.13
C PHE A 223 -20.08 -8.58 1.58
N LYS A 224 -20.69 -8.52 2.76
CA LYS A 224 -21.08 -7.28 3.44
C LYS A 224 -20.56 -7.35 4.87
N GLY A 225 -20.00 -6.25 5.35
CA GLY A 225 -19.55 -6.11 6.73
C GLY A 225 -19.93 -4.73 7.26
N SER A 226 -19.98 -4.61 8.58
CA SER A 226 -20.18 -3.32 9.24
C SER A 226 -18.93 -2.44 9.09
N ALA A 227 -19.13 -1.17 8.78
CA ALA A 227 -18.06 -0.18 8.69
C ALA A 227 -18.03 0.69 9.96
N PRO A 228 -16.86 1.20 10.39
CA PRO A 228 -16.80 2.18 11.47
C PRO A 228 -17.67 3.39 11.12
N ILE A 229 -18.53 3.78 12.06
CA ILE A 229 -19.50 4.86 11.88
C ILE A 229 -18.91 6.19 12.35
N ASN A 230 -18.15 6.15 13.46
CA ASN A 230 -17.49 7.33 13.99
C ASN A 230 -16.12 7.58 13.31
N LEU A 231 -15.71 8.85 13.26
CA LEU A 231 -14.48 9.27 12.61
C LEU A 231 -13.23 8.74 13.34
N SER A 232 -13.28 8.66 14.67
CA SER A 232 -12.12 8.31 15.49
C SER A 232 -11.70 6.85 15.31
N ASP A 233 -12.66 5.92 15.26
CA ASP A 233 -12.43 4.50 15.00
C ASP A 233 -11.96 4.31 13.56
N ARG A 234 -12.50 5.10 12.62
CA ARG A 234 -12.02 5.12 11.24
C ARG A 234 -10.57 5.62 11.13
N LEU A 235 -10.18 6.64 11.89
CA LEU A 235 -8.79 7.14 11.92
C LEU A 235 -7.84 6.15 12.58
N ASN A 236 -8.26 5.48 13.66
CA ASN A 236 -7.48 4.40 14.25
C ASN A 236 -7.31 3.23 13.27
N GLN A 237 -8.35 2.88 12.50
CA GLN A 237 -8.22 1.89 11.43
C GLN A 237 -7.18 2.31 10.38
N VAL A 238 -7.24 3.55 9.91
CA VAL A 238 -6.25 4.07 8.94
C VAL A 238 -4.85 4.14 9.53
N LEU A 239 -4.71 4.48 10.82
CA LEU A 239 -3.42 4.47 11.51
C LEU A 239 -2.79 3.07 11.45
N ARG A 240 -3.58 2.02 11.70
CA ARG A 240 -3.08 0.63 11.63
C ARG A 240 -2.59 0.26 10.23
N TRP A 241 -3.34 0.64 9.20
CA TRP A 241 -2.93 0.42 7.81
C TRP A 241 -1.65 1.17 7.47
N ALA A 242 -1.56 2.44 7.87
CA ALA A 242 -0.38 3.25 7.62
C ALA A 242 0.85 2.72 8.37
N LEU A 243 0.69 2.26 9.62
CA LEU A 243 1.75 1.63 10.39
C LEU A 243 2.28 0.38 9.70
N GLY A 244 1.41 -0.55 9.32
CA GLY A 244 1.83 -1.76 8.63
C GLY A 244 2.51 -1.44 7.29
N SER A 245 2.02 -0.47 6.53
CA SER A 245 2.69 0.00 5.30
C SER A 245 4.10 0.55 5.56
N VAL A 246 4.30 1.33 6.63
CA VAL A 246 5.61 1.84 7.03
C VAL A 246 6.53 0.71 7.52
N GLU A 247 6.00 -0.27 8.26
CA GLU A 247 6.77 -1.46 8.65
C GLU A 247 7.25 -2.25 7.44
N ILE A 248 6.37 -2.50 6.46
CA ILE A 248 6.76 -3.18 5.21
C ILE A 248 7.84 -2.37 4.49
N LEU A 249 7.67 -1.05 4.38
CA LEU A 249 8.63 -0.16 3.73
C LEU A 249 10.01 -0.20 4.37
N LEU A 250 10.08 -0.30 5.70
CA LEU A 250 11.32 -0.35 6.47
C LEU A 250 11.85 -1.78 6.70
N SER A 251 11.11 -2.80 6.25
CA SER A 251 11.48 -4.22 6.40
C SER A 251 12.35 -4.73 5.24
N ARG A 252 12.89 -5.96 5.41
CA ARG A 252 13.54 -6.71 4.31
C ARG A 252 12.63 -6.93 3.11
N HIS A 253 11.31 -6.95 3.29
CA HIS A 253 10.32 -7.24 2.25
C HIS A 253 9.83 -6.00 1.50
N CYS A 254 10.54 -4.88 1.56
CA CYS A 254 10.15 -3.68 0.82
C CYS A 254 10.15 -3.92 -0.71
N PRO A 255 9.06 -3.55 -1.42
CA PRO A 255 8.95 -3.72 -2.88
C PRO A 255 10.02 -3.02 -3.71
N ILE A 256 10.74 -2.04 -3.14
CA ILE A 256 11.81 -1.28 -3.80
C ILE A 256 13.07 -2.11 -4.01
N TRP A 257 13.37 -3.09 -3.14
CA TRP A 257 14.58 -3.93 -3.25
C TRP A 257 14.32 -5.42 -3.17
N TYR A 258 13.17 -5.85 -2.64
CA TYR A 258 12.85 -7.27 -2.49
C TYR A 258 12.35 -7.91 -3.80
N GLY A 259 12.74 -9.16 -4.04
CA GLY A 259 12.12 -10.03 -5.04
C GLY A 259 12.38 -9.63 -6.51
N TYR A 260 13.53 -9.02 -6.80
CA TYR A 260 13.93 -8.67 -8.18
C TYR A 260 14.26 -9.88 -9.05
N SER A 261 14.68 -10.99 -8.44
CA SER A 261 14.82 -12.30 -9.11
C SER A 261 13.48 -12.99 -9.38
N GLY A 262 12.37 -12.43 -8.88
CA GLY A 262 11.04 -13.00 -9.01
C GLY A 262 10.35 -12.71 -10.34
N ARG A 263 9.06 -13.08 -10.40
CA ARG A 263 8.19 -12.94 -11.59
C ARG A 263 7.16 -11.81 -11.43
N LEU A 264 7.46 -10.80 -10.62
CA LEU A 264 6.59 -9.63 -10.43
C LEU A 264 6.67 -8.70 -11.64
N LYS A 265 5.53 -8.35 -12.23
CA LYS A 265 5.49 -7.37 -13.33
C LYS A 265 5.93 -5.99 -12.84
N TRP A 266 6.62 -5.23 -13.69
CA TRP A 266 7.13 -3.90 -13.31
C TRP A 266 6.03 -2.92 -12.88
N LEU A 267 4.91 -2.84 -13.62
CA LEU A 267 3.77 -1.99 -13.22
C LEU A 267 3.13 -2.44 -11.91
N GLU A 268 3.10 -3.75 -11.65
CA GLU A 268 2.60 -4.30 -10.39
C GLU A 268 3.53 -3.91 -9.24
N ARG A 269 4.85 -4.01 -9.45
CA ARG A 269 5.85 -3.54 -8.49
C ARG A 269 5.66 -2.07 -8.17
N PHE A 270 5.44 -1.24 -9.19
CA PHE A 270 5.17 0.19 -8.99
C PHE A 270 3.92 0.42 -8.12
N ALA A 271 2.85 -0.36 -8.33
CA ALA A 271 1.66 -0.30 -7.49
C ALA A 271 1.92 -0.71 -6.03
N TYR A 272 2.72 -1.76 -5.81
CA TYR A 272 3.14 -2.16 -4.47
C TYR A 272 4.01 -1.08 -3.80
N VAL A 273 4.96 -0.48 -4.52
CA VAL A 273 5.77 0.64 -4.01
C VAL A 273 4.87 1.80 -3.59
N ASN A 274 3.91 2.18 -4.44
CA ASN A 274 2.93 3.22 -4.12
C ASN A 274 2.12 2.89 -2.85
N THR A 275 1.70 1.63 -2.70
CA THR A 275 0.95 1.13 -1.55
C THR A 275 1.78 1.07 -0.26
N THR A 276 3.10 0.96 -0.35
CA THR A 276 3.97 1.00 0.84
C THR A 276 4.41 2.40 1.20
N ILE A 277 4.61 3.29 0.21
CA ILE A 277 5.18 4.63 0.44
C ILE A 277 4.12 5.69 0.74
N TYR A 278 2.83 5.44 0.46
CA TYR A 278 1.78 6.46 0.61
C TYR A 278 1.75 7.16 1.98
N PRO A 279 2.06 6.54 3.14
CA PRO A 279 2.03 7.26 4.42
C PRO A 279 3.06 8.38 4.47
N ILE A 280 4.20 8.25 3.79
CA ILE A 280 5.27 9.27 3.76
C ILE A 280 4.78 10.57 3.11
N THR A 281 3.79 10.51 2.21
CA THR A 281 3.19 11.70 1.59
C THR A 281 2.53 12.64 2.60
N SER A 282 2.29 12.19 3.84
CA SER A 282 1.82 13.02 4.95
C SER A 282 2.74 14.18 5.30
N ILE A 283 4.07 14.00 5.21
CA ILE A 283 5.06 15.03 5.54
C ILE A 283 4.95 16.23 4.58
N PRO A 284 5.08 16.06 3.25
CA PRO A 284 4.91 17.17 2.32
C PRO A 284 3.48 17.72 2.33
N LEU A 285 2.47 16.88 2.56
CA LEU A 285 1.09 17.36 2.68
C LEU A 285 0.89 18.28 3.89
N LEU A 286 1.45 17.94 5.05
CA LEU A 286 1.39 18.78 6.25
C LEU A 286 2.03 20.16 5.99
N MET A 287 3.20 20.18 5.35
CA MET A 287 3.87 21.42 4.97
C MET A 287 3.02 22.22 3.98
N TYR A 288 2.47 21.56 2.96
CA TYR A 288 1.61 22.18 1.95
C TYR A 288 0.34 22.81 2.56
N CYS A 289 -0.32 22.12 3.50
CA CYS A 289 -1.51 22.65 4.19
C CYS A 289 -1.20 23.78 5.19
N THR A 290 0.04 23.86 5.68
CA THR A 290 0.49 24.93 6.60
C THR A 290 0.88 26.20 5.84
N LEU A 291 1.36 26.05 4.60
CA LEU A 291 1.92 27.11 3.79
C LEU A 291 0.99 28.34 3.60
N PRO A 292 -0.31 28.18 3.29
CA PRO A 292 -1.20 29.32 3.07
C PRO A 292 -1.36 30.18 4.33
N ALA A 293 -1.49 29.54 5.50
CA ALA A 293 -1.58 30.23 6.78
C ALA A 293 -0.34 31.08 7.04
N VAL A 294 0.86 30.52 6.80
CA VAL A 294 2.12 31.25 6.94
C VAL A 294 2.19 32.44 5.98
N CYS A 295 1.77 32.27 4.72
CA CYS A 295 1.77 33.34 3.72
C CYS A 295 0.81 34.49 4.08
N LEU A 296 -0.31 34.16 4.73
CA LEU A 296 -1.28 35.12 5.21
C LEU A 296 -0.77 35.86 6.46
N LEU A 297 -0.17 35.16 7.42
CA LEU A 297 0.32 35.74 8.68
C LEU A 297 1.58 36.59 8.50
N THR A 298 2.51 36.14 7.66
CA THR A 298 3.78 36.87 7.39
C THR A 298 3.63 37.94 6.32
N ASN A 299 2.49 37.96 5.63
CA ASN A 299 2.24 38.72 4.42
C ASN A 299 3.23 38.47 3.26
N LYS A 300 4.15 37.52 3.36
CA LYS A 300 5.02 37.12 2.24
C LYS A 300 4.25 36.20 1.29
N PHE A 301 4.40 36.38 -0.02
CA PHE A 301 3.87 35.46 -1.02
C PHE A 301 5.03 34.70 -1.64
N ILE A 302 4.98 33.37 -1.59
CA ILE A 302 6.11 32.50 -1.97
C ILE A 302 6.30 32.48 -3.49
N ILE A 303 5.22 32.62 -4.25
CA ILE A 303 5.28 32.64 -5.71
C ILE A 303 5.42 34.10 -6.16
N PRO A 304 6.48 34.48 -6.89
CA PRO A 304 6.58 35.82 -7.47
C PRO A 304 5.45 36.04 -8.48
N GLN A 305 5.24 37.29 -8.92
CA GLN A 305 4.24 37.57 -9.95
C GLN A 305 4.47 36.67 -11.18
N ILE A 306 3.46 35.89 -11.51
CA ILE A 306 3.53 34.86 -12.55
C ILE A 306 3.48 35.56 -13.90
N SER A 307 4.42 35.27 -14.80
CA SER A 307 4.39 35.79 -16.17
C SER A 307 3.16 35.28 -16.92
N ASN A 308 2.80 35.91 -18.04
CA ASN A 308 1.68 35.47 -18.88
C ASN A 308 1.84 33.99 -19.31
N ILE A 309 3.06 33.59 -19.65
CA ILE A 309 3.38 32.21 -20.07
C ILE A 309 3.20 31.24 -18.89
N ALA A 310 3.73 31.58 -17.72
CA ALA A 310 3.60 30.71 -16.54
C ALA A 310 2.14 30.64 -16.05
N SER A 311 1.34 31.68 -16.25
CA SER A 311 -0.09 31.68 -15.95
C SER A 311 -0.87 30.71 -16.86
N ILE A 312 -0.51 30.65 -18.15
CA ILE A 312 -1.11 29.67 -19.09
C ILE A 312 -0.77 28.24 -18.65
N TRP A 313 0.48 27.96 -18.28
CA TRP A 313 0.88 26.65 -17.76
C TRP A 313 0.11 26.26 -16.49
N PHE A 314 -0.03 27.21 -15.56
CA PHE A 314 -0.80 27.02 -14.33
C PHE A 314 -2.26 26.68 -14.62
N ILE A 315 -2.93 27.46 -15.47
CA ILE A 315 -4.33 27.21 -15.84
C ILE A 315 -4.47 25.86 -16.58
N SER A 316 -3.56 25.56 -17.52
CA SER A 316 -3.55 24.30 -18.26
C SER A 316 -3.41 23.07 -17.35
N LEU A 317 -2.57 23.17 -16.31
CA LEU A 317 -2.43 22.11 -15.30
C LEU A 317 -3.76 21.87 -14.56
N PHE A 318 -4.42 22.93 -14.06
CA PHE A 318 -5.70 22.79 -13.37
C PHE A 318 -6.78 22.20 -14.29
N LEU A 319 -6.87 22.68 -15.53
CA LEU A 319 -7.80 22.13 -16.52
C LEU A 319 -7.53 20.64 -16.79
N SER A 320 -6.26 20.24 -16.89
CA SER A 320 -5.88 18.84 -17.07
C SER A 320 -6.28 17.96 -15.88
N ILE A 321 -6.07 18.44 -14.64
CA ILE A 321 -6.48 17.75 -13.41
C ILE A 321 -8.00 17.55 -13.38
N PHE A 322 -8.78 18.61 -13.64
CA PHE A 322 -10.24 18.52 -13.66
C PHE A 322 -10.75 17.60 -14.78
N ALA A 323 -10.19 17.71 -15.99
CA ALA A 323 -10.56 16.85 -17.10
C ALA A 323 -10.27 15.36 -16.80
N THR A 324 -9.11 15.07 -16.20
CA THR A 324 -8.73 13.72 -15.80
C THR A 324 -9.67 13.17 -14.74
N GLY A 325 -10.00 13.95 -13.71
CA GLY A 325 -10.94 13.53 -12.66
C GLY A 325 -12.35 13.26 -13.20
N ILE A 326 -12.83 14.09 -14.14
CA ILE A 326 -14.14 13.88 -14.79
C ILE A 326 -14.15 12.59 -15.62
N LEU A 327 -13.09 12.33 -16.39
CA LEU A 327 -12.96 11.10 -17.19
C LEU A 327 -12.90 9.85 -16.31
N GLU A 328 -12.17 9.92 -15.20
CA GLU A 328 -12.05 8.83 -14.22
C GLU A 328 -13.40 8.50 -13.57
N MET A 329 -14.13 9.52 -13.10
CA MET A 329 -15.48 9.34 -12.55
C MET A 329 -16.45 8.77 -13.60
N ARG A 330 -16.37 9.23 -14.85
CA ARG A 330 -17.26 8.78 -15.94
C ARG A 330 -17.11 7.30 -16.26
N TRP A 331 -15.88 6.80 -16.37
CA TRP A 331 -15.64 5.38 -16.64
C TRP A 331 -15.96 4.49 -15.44
N SER A 332 -15.64 4.95 -14.23
CA SER A 332 -15.83 4.16 -13.01
C SER A 332 -17.29 4.10 -12.54
N GLY A 333 -18.12 5.08 -12.92
CA GLY A 333 -19.50 5.22 -12.44
C GLY A 333 -19.58 5.71 -10.99
N VAL A 334 -18.48 6.26 -10.45
CA VAL A 334 -18.42 6.85 -9.11
C VAL A 334 -19.07 8.23 -9.12
N GLY A 335 -19.95 8.50 -8.15
CA GLY A 335 -20.58 9.80 -7.99
C GLY A 335 -19.62 10.87 -7.44
N ILE A 336 -19.83 12.13 -7.81
CA ILE A 336 -18.96 13.25 -7.41
C ILE A 336 -18.89 13.44 -5.90
N ASP A 337 -19.99 13.22 -5.17
CA ASP A 337 -20.01 13.34 -3.71
C ASP A 337 -19.13 12.27 -3.05
N GLU A 338 -19.06 11.08 -3.65
CA GLU A 338 -18.24 9.98 -3.14
C GLU A 338 -16.76 10.23 -3.40
N TRP A 339 -16.44 10.71 -4.61
CA TRP A 339 -15.10 11.15 -4.98
C TRP A 339 -14.60 12.27 -4.06
N TRP A 340 -15.41 13.31 -3.84
CA TRP A 340 -15.04 14.44 -2.99
C TRP A 340 -14.83 14.03 -1.52
N ARG A 341 -15.73 13.21 -0.96
CA ARG A 341 -15.55 12.68 0.41
C ARG A 341 -14.26 11.89 0.55
N ASN A 342 -13.86 11.15 -0.48
CA ASN A 342 -12.62 10.40 -0.50
C ASN A 342 -11.38 11.31 -0.53
N GLU A 343 -11.43 12.43 -1.27
CA GLU A 343 -10.35 13.43 -1.27
C GLU A 343 -10.23 14.14 0.08
N GLN A 344 -11.35 14.55 0.68
CA GLN A 344 -11.37 15.10 2.05
C GLN A 344 -10.78 14.10 3.05
N PHE A 345 -11.19 12.83 2.97
CA PHE A 345 -10.68 11.78 3.86
C PHE A 345 -9.18 11.51 3.64
N TRP A 346 -8.68 11.60 2.40
CA TRP A 346 -7.26 11.48 2.10
C TRP A 346 -6.44 12.60 2.75
N VAL A 347 -6.90 13.86 2.65
CA VAL A 347 -6.22 15.00 3.32
C VAL A 347 -6.24 14.81 4.84
N ILE A 348 -7.41 14.50 5.42
CA ILE A 348 -7.57 14.31 6.87
C ILE A 348 -6.68 13.17 7.36
N GLY A 349 -6.74 11.99 6.72
CA GLY A 349 -5.91 10.83 7.08
C GLY A 349 -4.41 11.11 6.91
N GLY A 350 -4.05 11.88 5.88
CA GLY A 350 -2.69 12.33 5.60
C GLY A 350 -2.11 13.19 6.72
N VAL A 351 -2.79 14.27 7.10
CA VAL A 351 -2.28 15.18 8.14
C VAL A 351 -2.44 14.61 9.57
N SER A 352 -3.18 13.52 9.75
CA SER A 352 -3.37 12.84 11.05
C SER A 352 -2.70 11.47 11.11
N ALA A 353 -3.45 10.40 10.83
CA ALA A 353 -3.06 9.01 11.02
C ALA A 353 -1.77 8.63 10.29
N HIS A 354 -1.59 9.08 9.04
CA HIS A 354 -0.38 8.78 8.27
C HIS A 354 0.86 9.46 8.88
N LEU A 355 0.72 10.73 9.30
CA LEU A 355 1.80 11.46 9.96
C LEU A 355 2.25 10.76 11.25
N PHE A 356 1.28 10.37 12.09
CA PHE A 356 1.58 9.61 13.32
C PHE A 356 2.23 8.26 13.02
N ALA A 357 1.74 7.53 12.02
CA ALA A 357 2.32 6.25 11.63
C ALA A 357 3.78 6.38 11.17
N VAL A 358 4.11 7.40 10.37
CA VAL A 358 5.47 7.65 9.92
C VAL A 358 6.39 7.98 11.09
N VAL A 359 5.96 8.86 12.01
CA VAL A 359 6.73 9.19 13.22
C VAL A 359 6.95 7.95 14.07
N GLN A 360 5.91 7.13 14.31
CA GLN A 360 6.02 5.90 15.08
C GLN A 360 6.94 4.86 14.42
N GLY A 361 6.83 4.66 13.10
CA GLY A 361 7.69 3.73 12.37
C GLY A 361 9.16 4.16 12.39
N LEU A 362 9.45 5.45 12.28
CA LEU A 362 10.80 5.99 12.43
C LEU A 362 11.35 5.78 13.85
N LEU A 363 10.53 6.03 14.88
CA LEU A 363 10.92 5.77 16.27
C LEU A 363 11.19 4.30 16.54
N LYS A 364 10.39 3.39 15.96
CA LYS A 364 10.61 1.94 16.08
C LYS A 364 11.95 1.52 15.50
N VAL A 365 12.30 1.99 14.30
CA VAL A 365 13.58 1.66 13.65
C VAL A 365 14.78 2.31 14.34
N LEU A 366 14.66 3.56 14.79
CA LEU A 366 15.78 4.30 15.37
C LEU A 366 16.00 4.02 16.86
N ALA A 367 14.94 3.73 17.62
CA ALA A 367 14.98 3.59 19.08
C ALA A 367 14.66 2.17 19.58
N GLY A 368 14.29 1.24 18.70
CA GLY A 368 13.95 -0.14 19.08
C GLY A 368 12.72 -0.25 20.00
N ILE A 369 11.89 0.79 20.07
CA ILE A 369 10.70 0.83 20.93
C ILE A 369 9.57 0.10 20.21
N ASP A 370 9.16 -1.06 20.73
CA ASP A 370 7.96 -1.75 20.28
C ASP A 370 6.72 -0.96 20.70
N THR A 371 5.98 -0.44 19.74
CA THR A 371 4.75 0.30 20.00
C THR A 371 3.61 -0.68 20.28
N ASN A 372 3.15 -0.72 21.53
CA ASN A 372 2.00 -1.53 21.92
C ASN A 372 0.75 -1.11 21.15
N PHE A 373 0.18 -2.07 20.43
CA PHE A 373 -0.97 -1.89 19.56
C PHE A 373 -2.29 -2.01 20.33
N THR A 374 -3.17 -1.02 20.21
CA THR A 374 -4.56 -1.13 20.66
C THR A 374 -5.43 -1.66 19.52
N VAL A 375 -5.96 -2.88 19.68
CA VAL A 375 -6.93 -3.48 18.75
C VAL A 375 -8.18 -2.59 18.69
N THR A 376 -8.60 -2.17 17.50
CA THR A 376 -9.91 -1.53 17.33
C THR A 376 -11.02 -2.53 17.67
N SER A 377 -11.85 -2.24 18.68
CA SER A 377 -13.01 -3.06 19.02
C SER A 377 -14.00 -3.08 17.85
N LYS A 378 -14.35 -4.27 17.37
CA LYS A 378 -15.55 -4.46 16.53
C LYS A 378 -16.74 -4.56 17.49
N ALA A 379 -17.23 -3.43 17.99
CA ALA A 379 -18.44 -3.45 18.81
C ALA A 379 -19.64 -3.84 17.95
N SER A 380 -20.36 -4.87 18.39
CA SER A 380 -21.73 -5.14 17.99
C SER A 380 -22.62 -4.43 19.01
N ASP A 381 -23.04 -3.21 18.71
CA ASP A 381 -23.94 -2.48 19.59
C ASP A 381 -25.35 -3.06 19.41
N GLU A 382 -25.75 -3.96 20.31
CA GLU A 382 -27.10 -4.49 20.41
C GLU A 382 -28.09 -3.54 21.11
N ASP A 383 -27.66 -2.37 21.61
CA ASP A 383 -28.54 -1.45 22.34
C ASP A 383 -28.67 -0.07 21.68
N GLY A 384 -29.69 0.06 20.84
CA GLY A 384 -30.80 0.99 21.09
C GLY A 384 -30.63 2.51 21.08
N ASP A 385 -29.45 3.13 20.90
CA ASP A 385 -29.37 4.60 20.88
C ASP A 385 -28.55 5.17 19.71
N PHE A 386 -29.26 5.71 18.71
CA PHE A 386 -28.68 6.35 17.52
C PHE A 386 -27.83 7.60 17.84
N ALA A 387 -27.81 8.05 19.10
CA ALA A 387 -26.99 9.15 19.60
C ALA A 387 -25.49 8.81 19.68
N GLU A 388 -25.11 7.53 19.88
CA GLU A 388 -23.69 7.15 19.92
C GLU A 388 -23.03 7.10 18.53
N LEU A 389 -23.82 6.94 17.46
CA LEU A 389 -23.34 6.89 16.07
C LEU A 389 -22.62 8.17 15.62
N TYR A 390 -22.83 9.31 16.30
CA TYR A 390 -22.22 10.60 15.98
C TYR A 390 -21.24 11.11 17.07
N MET A 391 -20.89 10.27 18.04
CA MET A 391 -19.95 10.64 19.11
C MET A 391 -18.54 10.89 18.56
N PHE A 392 -18.13 12.15 18.57
CA PHE A 392 -16.75 12.54 18.28
C PHE A 392 -15.84 12.16 19.47
N LYS A 393 -15.25 10.96 19.42
CA LYS A 393 -14.31 10.49 20.45
C LYS A 393 -12.97 11.22 20.29
N TRP A 394 -12.61 12.05 21.26
CA TRP A 394 -11.35 12.79 21.22
C TRP A 394 -10.13 11.86 21.26
N THR A 395 -9.24 11.99 20.28
CA THR A 395 -7.99 11.24 20.19
C THR A 395 -6.83 12.18 19.84
N THR A 396 -5.60 11.80 20.17
CA THR A 396 -4.39 12.58 19.83
C THR A 396 -4.20 12.77 18.33
N LEU A 397 -4.75 11.86 17.51
CA LEU A 397 -4.77 11.94 16.05
C LEU A 397 -5.47 13.21 15.52
N LEU A 398 -6.31 13.83 16.34
CA LEU A 398 -7.08 15.02 15.98
C LEU A 398 -6.33 16.34 16.18
N ILE A 399 -5.18 16.30 16.87
CA ILE A 399 -4.39 17.50 17.18
C ILE A 399 -3.84 18.17 15.90
N PRO A 400 -3.21 17.47 14.93
CA PRO A 400 -2.71 18.15 13.74
C PRO A 400 -3.81 18.75 12.84
N PRO A 401 -4.91 18.03 12.50
CA PRO A 401 -6.00 18.61 11.73
C PRO A 401 -6.67 19.83 12.41
N THR A 402 -6.89 19.79 13.73
CA THR A 402 -7.43 20.94 14.48
C THR A 402 -6.48 22.14 14.42
N THR A 403 -5.19 21.90 14.61
CA THR A 403 -4.16 22.94 14.56
C THR A 403 -4.10 23.60 13.19
N LEU A 404 -4.07 22.80 12.12
CA LEU A 404 -4.10 23.30 10.74
C LEU A 404 -5.34 24.13 10.42
N LEU A 405 -6.50 23.70 10.91
CA LEU A 405 -7.75 24.42 10.72
C LEU A 405 -7.73 25.77 11.44
N ILE A 406 -7.30 25.80 12.70
CA ILE A 406 -7.23 27.03 13.50
C ILE A 406 -6.23 28.02 12.88
N ILE A 407 -5.01 27.58 12.54
CA ILE A 407 -3.99 28.48 12.00
C ILE A 407 -4.39 29.05 10.63
N ASN A 408 -5.07 28.27 9.78
CA ASN A 408 -5.59 28.78 8.50
C ASN A 408 -6.75 29.76 8.72
N LEU A 409 -7.66 29.52 9.66
CA LEU A 409 -8.74 30.46 10.01
C LEU A 409 -8.19 31.79 10.54
N VAL A 410 -7.24 31.73 11.49
CA VAL A 410 -6.56 32.91 12.02
C VAL A 410 -5.80 33.64 10.91
N GLY A 411 -5.10 32.89 10.05
CA GLY A 411 -4.40 33.43 8.89
C GLY A 411 -5.35 34.19 7.95
N VAL A 412 -6.52 33.63 7.62
CA VAL A 412 -7.52 34.30 6.77
C VAL A 412 -7.96 35.62 7.38
N VAL A 413 -8.30 35.64 8.68
CA VAL A 413 -8.72 36.87 9.38
C VAL A 413 -7.59 37.91 9.39
N ALA A 414 -6.37 37.49 9.73
CA ALA A 414 -5.21 38.37 9.76
C ALA A 414 -4.87 38.94 8.37
N GLY A 415 -4.90 38.11 7.33
CA GLY A 415 -4.62 38.52 5.96
C GLY A 415 -5.66 39.50 5.40
N ILE A 416 -6.95 39.27 5.67
CA ILE A 416 -8.03 40.20 5.29
C ILE A 416 -7.88 41.52 6.05
N SER A 417 -7.64 41.47 7.36
CA SER A 417 -7.45 42.68 8.17
C SER A 417 -6.26 43.52 7.67
N TYR A 418 -5.14 42.87 7.37
CA TYR A 418 -3.96 43.53 6.80
C TYR A 418 -4.28 44.21 5.46
N ALA A 419 -5.01 43.53 4.57
CA ALA A 419 -5.35 44.06 3.25
C ALA A 419 -6.33 45.24 3.29
N ILE A 420 -7.28 45.22 4.23
CA ILE A 420 -8.18 46.35 4.50
C ILE A 420 -7.35 47.57 4.95
N ASN A 421 -6.35 47.36 5.81
CA ASN A 421 -5.52 48.43 6.36
C ASN A 421 -4.45 48.96 5.38
N SER A 422 -4.02 48.14 4.42
CA SER A 422 -2.90 48.45 3.51
C SER A 422 -3.33 48.97 2.13
N GLY A 423 -4.64 49.07 1.87
CA GLY A 423 -5.19 49.60 0.62
C GLY A 423 -5.21 48.61 -0.56
N TYR A 424 -5.75 49.05 -1.70
CA TYR A 424 -6.13 48.20 -2.85
C TYR A 424 -5.00 47.39 -3.48
N GLN A 425 -3.74 47.84 -3.39
CA GLN A 425 -2.59 47.15 -3.99
C GLN A 425 -2.32 45.76 -3.38
N SER A 426 -2.83 45.49 -2.18
CA SER A 426 -2.66 44.21 -1.47
C SER A 426 -3.68 43.13 -1.89
N TRP A 427 -4.74 43.50 -2.61
CA TRP A 427 -5.88 42.61 -2.88
C TRP A 427 -5.59 41.50 -3.91
N GLY A 428 -4.76 41.78 -4.92
CA GLY A 428 -4.36 40.77 -5.92
C GLY A 428 -3.61 39.59 -5.27
N PRO A 429 -2.49 39.84 -4.57
CA PRO A 429 -1.77 38.80 -3.83
C PRO A 429 -2.62 38.11 -2.74
N LEU A 430 -3.51 38.86 -2.09
CA LEU A 430 -4.43 38.30 -1.09
C LEU A 430 -5.32 37.21 -1.69
N PHE A 431 -5.87 37.42 -2.89
CA PHE A 431 -6.77 36.44 -3.53
C PHE A 431 -6.11 35.06 -3.69
N GLY A 432 -4.85 35.04 -4.15
CA GLY A 432 -4.09 33.78 -4.29
C GLY A 432 -3.88 33.08 -2.94
N LYS A 433 -3.51 33.84 -1.90
CA LYS A 433 -3.32 33.30 -0.54
C LYS A 433 -4.62 32.75 0.05
N LEU A 434 -5.72 33.48 -0.11
CA LEU A 434 -7.05 33.08 0.34
C LEU A 434 -7.56 31.84 -0.40
N PHE A 435 -7.31 31.74 -1.71
CA PHE A 435 -7.70 30.56 -2.50
C PHE A 435 -7.11 29.27 -1.92
N PHE A 436 -5.80 29.26 -1.65
CA PHE A 436 -5.14 28.08 -1.07
C PHE A 436 -5.56 27.81 0.38
N ALA A 437 -5.74 28.85 1.21
CA ALA A 437 -6.22 28.68 2.58
C ALA A 437 -7.65 28.11 2.60
N PHE A 438 -8.51 28.57 1.69
CA PHE A 438 -9.87 28.05 1.57
C PHE A 438 -9.87 26.60 1.08
N TRP A 439 -9.00 26.23 0.14
CA TRP A 439 -8.82 24.83 -0.26
C TRP A 439 -8.53 23.94 0.96
N VAL A 440 -7.61 24.34 1.86
CA VAL A 440 -7.33 23.58 3.10
C VAL A 440 -8.57 23.51 4.00
N ILE A 441 -9.22 24.64 4.26
CA ILE A 441 -10.40 24.71 5.15
C ILE A 441 -11.55 23.86 4.62
N VAL A 442 -11.81 23.85 3.31
CA VAL A 442 -12.88 23.04 2.71
C VAL A 442 -12.55 21.55 2.78
N HIS A 443 -11.28 21.15 2.61
CA HIS A 443 -10.89 19.74 2.79
C HIS A 443 -11.03 19.29 4.24
N LEU A 444 -10.78 20.18 5.20
CA LEU A 444 -10.97 19.94 6.64
C LEU A 444 -12.39 20.28 7.13
N TYR A 445 -13.33 20.66 6.26
CA TYR A 445 -14.69 21.04 6.66
C TYR A 445 -15.48 19.93 7.37
N PRO A 446 -15.43 18.64 6.95
CA PRO A 446 -16.09 17.57 7.69
C PRO A 446 -15.59 17.48 9.13
N PHE A 447 -14.32 17.82 9.34
CA PHE A 447 -13.71 17.86 10.65
C PHE A 447 -14.21 19.06 11.47
N LEU A 448 -14.30 20.24 10.87
CA LEU A 448 -14.95 21.42 11.49
C LEU A 448 -16.40 21.12 11.90
N LYS A 449 -17.17 20.47 11.03
CA LYS A 449 -18.56 20.07 11.32
C LYS A 449 -18.66 19.07 12.48
N GLY A 450 -17.70 18.15 12.58
CA GLY A 450 -17.60 17.22 13.71
C GLY A 450 -17.30 17.94 15.04
N LEU A 451 -16.44 18.95 15.01
CA LEU A 451 -16.08 19.77 16.18
C LEU A 451 -17.22 20.69 16.64
N MET A 452 -18.05 21.20 15.72
CA MET A 452 -19.19 22.08 16.00
C MET A 452 -20.48 21.33 16.37
N GLY A 453 -20.43 19.99 16.45
CA GLY A 453 -21.56 19.16 16.85
C GLY A 453 -22.03 19.47 18.28
N ARG A 454 -23.34 19.68 18.43
CA ARG A 454 -24.04 20.20 19.63
C ARG A 454 -23.81 19.45 20.98
N GLN A 455 -23.10 18.33 21.01
CA GLN A 455 -23.04 17.45 22.19
C GLN A 455 -21.65 17.30 22.84
N ASN A 456 -20.53 17.73 22.22
CA ASN A 456 -19.21 17.47 22.77
C ASN A 456 -18.45 18.76 23.12
N ARG A 457 -18.20 18.98 24.43
CA ARG A 457 -17.22 19.98 24.88
C ARG A 457 -15.84 19.55 24.39
N THR A 458 -15.20 20.40 23.58
CA THR A 458 -13.79 20.26 23.20
C THR A 458 -12.92 20.19 24.47
N PRO A 459 -12.19 19.09 24.74
CA PRO A 459 -11.36 18.97 25.92
C PRO A 459 -10.29 20.05 25.94
N THR A 460 -10.13 20.71 27.08
CA THR A 460 -9.13 21.77 27.29
C THR A 460 -7.72 21.31 26.88
N ILE A 461 -7.40 20.03 27.12
CA ILE A 461 -6.10 19.45 26.73
C ILE A 461 -5.83 19.55 25.23
N VAL A 462 -6.84 19.34 24.38
CA VAL A 462 -6.64 19.41 22.93
C VAL A 462 -6.44 20.86 22.49
N ILE A 463 -7.21 21.79 23.05
CA ILE A 463 -7.03 23.23 22.79
C ILE A 463 -5.61 23.66 23.18
N VAL A 464 -5.15 23.27 24.37
CA VAL A 464 -3.79 23.59 24.85
C VAL A 464 -2.72 23.01 23.93
N TRP A 465 -2.82 21.74 23.55
CA TRP A 465 -1.85 21.11 22.63
C TRP A 465 -1.89 21.72 21.23
N SER A 466 -3.06 22.04 20.68
CA SER A 466 -3.17 22.70 19.38
C SER A 466 -2.55 24.09 19.40
N ILE A 467 -2.77 24.88 20.46
CA ILE A 467 -2.13 26.20 20.64
C ILE A 467 -0.62 26.07 20.78
N LEU A 468 -0.16 25.10 21.57
CA LEU A 468 1.26 24.85 21.79
C LEU A 468 1.95 24.40 20.49
N LEU A 469 1.34 23.48 19.74
CA LEU A 469 1.85 23.01 18.46
C LEU A 469 1.88 24.14 17.42
N ALA A 470 0.82 24.95 17.31
CA ALA A 470 0.78 26.12 16.44
C ALA A 470 1.89 27.12 16.78
N SER A 471 2.14 27.33 18.08
CA SER A 471 3.20 28.21 18.59
C SER A 471 4.59 27.66 18.25
N ILE A 472 4.83 26.36 18.46
CA ILE A 472 6.09 25.70 18.10
C ILE A 472 6.33 25.76 16.59
N PHE A 473 5.32 25.46 15.76
CA PHE A 473 5.45 25.56 14.30
C PHE A 473 5.77 26.98 13.86
N SER A 474 5.13 27.98 14.46
CA SER A 474 5.41 29.39 14.18
C SER A 474 6.83 29.78 14.59
N LEU A 475 7.31 29.32 15.75
CA LEU A 475 8.69 29.55 16.22
C LEU A 475 9.73 28.84 15.37
N LEU A 476 9.51 27.58 15.00
CA LEU A 476 10.38 26.81 14.11
C LEU A 476 10.46 27.48 12.73
N TRP A 477 9.33 27.95 12.20
CA TRP A 477 9.30 28.66 10.93
C TRP A 477 10.12 29.95 10.97
N VAL A 478 9.96 30.77 12.02
CA VAL A 478 10.77 31.99 12.20
C VAL A 478 12.27 31.66 12.26
N ARG A 479 12.64 30.52 12.88
CA ARG A 479 14.05 30.11 13.00
C ARG A 479 14.65 29.55 11.71
N VAL A 480 13.83 28.93 10.87
CA VAL A 480 14.23 28.31 9.60
C VAL A 480 14.06 29.27 8.41
N ASP A 481 13.39 30.42 8.61
CA ASP A 481 13.02 31.38 7.57
C ASP A 481 14.23 31.70 6.65
N PRO A 482 14.25 31.21 5.39
CA PRO A 482 15.31 31.51 4.44
C PRO A 482 15.24 32.96 3.95
N PHE A 483 14.19 33.70 4.35
CA PHE A 483 13.93 35.09 3.97
C PHE A 483 14.20 36.08 5.10
N THR A 484 14.80 35.68 6.22
CA THR A 484 15.49 36.64 7.08
C THR A 484 16.82 36.96 6.42
N THR A 485 16.96 38.18 5.89
CA THR A 485 18.30 38.74 5.64
C THR A 485 19.04 38.65 6.96
N ARG A 486 20.06 37.80 7.04
CA ARG A 486 21.08 37.94 8.08
C ARG A 486 21.66 39.32 7.84
N VAL A 487 21.22 40.31 8.61
CA VAL A 487 21.80 41.63 8.61
C VAL A 487 23.18 41.42 9.22
N THR A 488 24.17 41.13 8.38
CA THR A 488 25.55 41.45 8.70
C THR A 488 25.54 42.97 8.86
N GLY A 489 25.67 43.42 10.10
CA GLY A 489 25.93 44.83 10.38
C GLY A 489 27.14 45.30 9.54
N PRO A 490 27.30 46.63 9.38
CA PRO A 490 28.44 47.16 8.65
C PRO A 490 29.73 46.56 9.20
N ASP A 491 30.66 46.22 8.30
CA ASP A 491 31.96 45.69 8.66
C ASP A 491 32.67 46.73 9.55
N VAL A 492 32.86 46.37 10.83
CA VAL A 492 33.26 47.32 11.88
C VAL A 492 34.68 47.86 11.62
N GLU A 493 35.49 47.16 10.81
CA GLU A 493 36.80 47.62 10.35
C GLU A 493 36.73 48.76 9.31
N GLN A 494 35.64 48.87 8.54
CA GLN A 494 35.50 49.91 7.51
C GLN A 494 34.88 51.21 8.01
N CYS A 495 34.28 51.23 9.21
CA CYS A 495 33.66 52.43 9.77
C CYS A 495 34.55 53.22 10.74
N GLY A 496 35.75 52.75 11.09
CA GLY A 496 36.70 53.51 11.92
C GLY A 496 36.17 53.89 13.32
N ILE A 497 35.10 53.27 13.78
CA ILE A 497 34.50 53.50 15.09
C ILE A 497 34.87 52.32 15.97
N ASN A 498 35.88 52.52 16.82
CA ASN A 498 36.10 51.66 17.98
C ASN A 498 34.98 51.93 19.00
N CYS A 499 33.98 51.07 19.07
CA CYS A 499 33.09 50.89 20.21
C CYS A 499 32.67 49.43 20.32
#